data_AF-C3MME7-F1
#
_entry.id   AF-C3MME7-F1
#
_cell.length_a   1.000
_cell.length_b   1.000
_cell.length_c   1.000
_cell.angle_alpha   90.00
_cell.angle_beta   90.00
_cell.angle_gamma   90.00
#
_symmetry.space_group_name_H-M   'P 1'
#
loop_
_entity.id
_entity.type
_entity.pdbx_description
1 polymer ?
#
loop_
_entity_poly.entity_id
_entity_poly.type
_entity_poly.pdbx_seq_one_letter_code
_entity_poly.pdbx_strand_id
1 'polypeptide(L)' 'MSDVISVRVKKELKKRAEELGINIREVVEKALKEAIREKEKEELKDIVMRIKELMRDVSEDDWVRAVRESRDER' A
#
# COMPACT_ATOMS: atom_id res chain seq x y z
N MET A 1 2.87 20.03 5.96
CA MET A 1 1.76 20.65 5.21
C MET A 1 0.53 19.76 5.39
N SER A 2 -0.67 20.34 5.36
CA SER A 2 -1.94 19.60 5.48
C SER A 2 -2.94 20.14 4.46
N ASP A 3 -3.68 19.23 3.84
CA ASP A 3 -4.76 19.56 2.88
C ASP A 3 -6.13 19.31 3.50
N VAL A 4 -7.14 20.02 3.02
CA VAL A 4 -8.53 19.89 3.51
C VAL A 4 -9.30 18.90 2.65
N ILE A 5 -9.97 17.95 3.30
CA ILE A 5 -10.93 17.04 2.67
C ILE A 5 -12.35 17.37 3.16
N SER A 6 -13.30 17.41 2.23
CA SER A 6 -14.72 17.62 2.53
C SER A 6 -15.51 16.38 2.15
N VAL A 7 -16.08 15.71 3.16
CA VAL A 7 -16.87 14.50 2.97
C VAL A 7 -18.18 14.61 3.74
N ARG A 8 -19.26 14.03 3.19
CA ARG A 8 -20.54 13.96 3.87
C ARG A 8 -20.58 12.74 4.77
N VAL A 9 -20.87 12.96 6.04
CA VAL A 9 -21.12 11.91 7.03
C VAL A 9 -22.51 12.04 7.60
N LYS A 10 -23.04 10.97 8.19
CA LYS A 10 -24.33 11.04 8.88
C LYS A 10 -24.25 11.99 10.07
N LYS A 11 -25.29 12.81 10.26
CA LYS A 11 -25.30 13.89 11.27
C LYS A 11 -25.12 13.34 12.68
N GLU A 12 -25.74 12.20 12.97
CA GLU A 12 -25.66 11.52 14.26
C GLU A 12 -24.25 11.02 14.58
N LEU A 13 -23.47 10.57 13.59
CA LEU A 13 -22.09 10.13 13.80
C LEU A 13 -21.19 11.30 14.19
N LYS A 14 -21.28 12.39 13.44
CA LYS A 14 -20.53 13.62 13.75
C LYS A 14 -20.89 14.13 15.15
N LYS A 15 -22.19 14.24 15.43
CA LYS A 15 -22.68 14.73 16.72
C LYS A 15 -22.20 13.84 17.87
N ARG A 16 -22.29 12.52 17.72
CA ARG A 16 -21.86 11.59 18.77
C ARG A 16 -20.35 11.62 18.99
N ALA A 17 -19.56 11.75 17.93
CA ALA A 17 -18.12 11.91 18.03
C ALA A 17 -17.74 13.19 18.80
N GLU A 18 -18.42 14.30 18.50
CA GLU A 18 -18.24 15.58 19.23
C GLU A 18 -18.65 15.46 20.71
N GLU A 19 -19.81 14.86 21.01
CA GLU A 19 -20.29 14.61 22.39
C GLU A 19 -19.30 13.77 23.22
N LEU A 20 -18.61 12.83 22.58
CA LEU A 20 -17.64 11.94 23.21
C LEU A 20 -16.21 12.50 23.22
N GLY A 21 -15.98 13.71 22.68
CA GLY A 21 -14.65 14.31 22.59
C GLY A 21 -13.69 13.57 21.65
N ILE A 22 -14.21 12.83 20.67
CA ILE A 22 -13.39 12.08 19.70
C ILE A 22 -12.74 13.04 18.72
N ASN A 23 -11.44 12.91 18.53
CA ASN A 23 -10.70 13.66 17.52
C ASN A 23 -10.97 13.09 16.11
N ILE A 24 -11.96 13.67 15.42
CA ILE A 24 -12.37 13.24 14.07
C ILE A 24 -11.19 13.26 13.09
N ARG A 25 -10.29 14.25 13.20
CA ARG A 25 -9.11 14.34 12.31
C ARG A 25 -8.21 13.13 12.48
N GLU A 26 -7.90 12.75 13.72
CA GLU A 26 -7.04 11.60 14.01
C GLU A 26 -7.67 10.29 13.52
N VAL A 27 -8.98 10.11 13.73
CA VAL A 27 -9.72 8.95 13.24
C VAL A 27 -9.64 8.86 11.72
N VAL A 28 -9.88 9.97 11.02
CA VAL A 28 -9.85 10.01 9.56
C VAL A 28 -8.44 9.79 9.03
N GLU A 29 -7.41 10.42 9.61
CA GLU A 29 -6.02 10.22 9.21
C GLU A 29 -5.58 8.77 9.41
N LYS A 30 -5.95 8.14 10.53
CA LYS A 30 -5.64 6.73 10.80
C LYS A 30 -6.33 5.81 9.79
N ALA A 31 -7.63 6.01 9.56
CA ALA A 31 -8.39 5.22 8.60
C ALA A 31 -7.83 5.35 7.18
N LEU A 32 -7.45 6.56 6.76
CA LEU A 32 -6.82 6.79 5.46
C LEU A 32 -5.47 6.09 5.36
N LYS A 33 -4.60 6.19 6.38
CA LYS A 33 -3.30 5.50 6.40
C LYS A 33 -3.46 3.99 6.30
N GLU A 34 -4.40 3.41 7.04
CA GLU A 34 -4.67 1.97 6.99
C GLU A 34 -5.20 1.54 5.61
N ALA A 35 -6.13 2.30 5.03
CA ALA A 35 -6.66 2.02 3.70
C ALA A 35 -5.59 2.09 2.60
N ILE A 36 -4.72 3.12 2.65
CA ILE A 36 -3.57 3.24 1.72
C ILE A 36 -2.63 2.05 1.88
N ARG A 37 -2.23 1.74 3.12
CA ARG A 37 -1.31 0.64 3.39
C ARG A 37 -1.84 -0.70 2.89
N GLU A 38 -3.15 -0.94 3.02
CA GLU A 38 -3.74 -2.18 2.52
C GLU A 38 -3.73 -2.24 1.00
N LYS A 39 -4.02 -1.12 0.32
CA LYS A 39 -3.90 -1.03 -1.14
C LYS A 39 -2.48 -1.22 -1.64
N GLU A 40 -1.49 -0.61 -1.00
CA GLU A 40 -0.07 -0.82 -1.33
C GLU A 40 0.34 -2.29 -1.19
N LYS A 41 -0.16 -3.01 -0.17
CA LYS A 41 0.11 -4.45 -0.03
C LYS A 41 -0.55 -5.27 -1.15
N GLU A 42 -1.76 -4.93 -1.54
CA GLU A 42 -2.45 -5.60 -2.66
C GLU A 42 -1.65 -5.41 -3.96
N GLU A 43 -1.24 -4.18 -4.26
CA GLU A 43 -0.41 -3.89 -5.43
C GLU A 43 0.93 -4.63 -5.40
N LEU A 44 1.58 -4.70 -4.24
CA LEU A 44 2.83 -5.46 -4.08
C LEU A 44 2.61 -6.96 -4.34
N LYS A 45 1.52 -7.54 -3.82
CA LYS A 45 1.17 -8.95 -4.09
C LYS A 45 0.96 -9.19 -5.57
N ASP A 46 0.26 -8.29 -6.27
CA ASP A 46 0.01 -8.41 -7.70
C ASP A 46 1.30 -8.31 -8.53
N ILE A 47 2.22 -7.43 -8.13
CA ILE A 47 3.56 -7.34 -8.74
C ILE A 47 4.32 -8.65 -8.52
N VAL A 48 4.36 -9.15 -7.28
CA VAL A 48 5.07 -10.40 -6.95
C VAL A 48 4.48 -11.59 -7.71
N MET A 49 3.16 -11.69 -7.83
CA MET A 49 2.51 -12.76 -8.61
C MET A 49 2.88 -12.66 -10.09
N ARG A 50 2.90 -11.46 -10.67
CA ARG A 50 3.34 -11.27 -12.07
C ARG A 50 4.80 -11.66 -12.26
N ILE A 51 5.69 -11.26 -11.35
CA ILE A 51 7.11 -11.65 -11.40
C ILE A 51 7.24 -13.17 -11.33
N LYS A 52 6.55 -13.81 -10.37
CA LYS A 52 6.56 -15.26 -10.22
C LYS A 52 6.09 -15.97 -11.49
N GLU A 53 5.08 -15.44 -12.17
CA GLU A 53 4.60 -15.99 -13.44
C GLU A 53 5.64 -15.85 -14.55
N LEU A 54 6.25 -14.68 -14.69
CA LEU A 54 7.28 -14.42 -15.69
C LEU A 54 8.56 -15.24 -15.45
N MET A 55 8.87 -15.53 -14.18
CA MET A 55 10.04 -16.31 -13.78
C MET A 55 9.73 -17.81 -13.61
N ARG A 56 8.56 -18.29 -14.03
CA ARG A 56 8.14 -19.68 -13.80
C ARG A 56 9.14 -20.71 -14.32
N ASP A 57 9.81 -20.41 -15.43
CA ASP A 57 10.77 -21.30 -16.09
C ASP A 57 12.25 -20.91 -15.82
N VAL A 58 12.50 -19.98 -14.89
CA VAL A 58 13.84 -19.53 -14.54
C VAL A 58 14.27 -20.20 -13.25
N SER A 59 15.36 -20.98 -13.29
CA SER A 59 15.97 -21.54 -12.08
C SER A 59 16.82 -20.52 -11.33
N GLU A 60 17.14 -20.79 -10.06
CA GLU A 60 18.08 -19.96 -9.30
C GLU A 60 19.46 -19.89 -9.97
N ASP A 61 19.94 -20.99 -10.54
CA ASP A 61 21.23 -21.04 -11.26
C ASP A 61 21.21 -20.18 -12.52
N ASP A 62 20.10 -20.16 -13.27
CA ASP A 62 19.94 -19.30 -14.45
C ASP A 62 20.01 -17.83 -14.07
N TRP A 63 19.35 -17.45 -12.96
CA TRP A 63 19.39 -16.08 -12.46
C TRP A 63 20.80 -15.69 -11.98
N VAL A 64 21.47 -16.55 -11.20
CA VAL A 64 22.84 -16.29 -10.72
C VAL A 64 23.82 -16.14 -11.87
N ARG A 65 23.70 -16.99 -12.91
CA ARG A 65 24.51 -16.91 -14.12
C ARG A 65 24.28 -15.58 -14.85
N ALA A 66 23.04 -15.21 -15.12
CA ALA A 66 22.71 -13.95 -15.79
C ALA A 66 23.25 -12.72 -15.05
N VAL A 67 23.16 -12.70 -13.71
CA VAL A 67 23.70 -11.61 -12.88
C VAL A 67 25.24 -11.55 -12.94
N ARG A 68 25.92 -12.71 -12.95
CA ARG A 68 27.38 -12.77 -13.06
C ARG A 68 27.86 -12.28 -14.43
N GLU A 69 27.25 -12.79 -15.51
CA GLU A 69 27.57 -12.41 -16.89
C GLU A 69 27.40 -10.89 -17.09
N SER A 70 26.27 -10.32 -16.64
CA SER A 70 26.04 -8.87 -16.76
C SER A 70 27.04 -8.01 -15.98
N ARG A 71 27.62 -8.52 -14.89
CA ARG A 71 28.64 -7.81 -14.12
C ARG A 71 30.00 -7.85 -14.80
N ASP A 72 30.35 -9.00 -15.38
CA ASP A 72 31.66 -9.23 -15.98
C ASP A 72 31.78 -8.57 -17.38
N GLU A 73 30.64 -8.18 -17.98
CA GLU A 73 30.56 -7.36 -19.21
C GLU A 73 30.79 -5.84 -19.00
N ARG A 74 30.96 -5.38 -17.75
CA ARG A 74 31.00 -3.96 -17.37
C ARG A 74 32.39 -3.52 -16.91
#